data_AF-A0A821X6F4-F1
#
_entry.id   AF-A0A821X6F4-F1
#
_cell.length_a   1.000
_cell.length_b   1.000
_cell.length_c   1.000
_cell.angle_alpha   90.00
_cell.angle_beta   90.00
_cell.angle_gamma   90.00
#
_symmetry.space_group_name_H-M   'P 1'
#
loop_
_entity.id
_entity.type
_entity.pdbx_description
1 polymer ?
#
loop_
_entity_poly.entity_id
_entity_poly.type
_entity_poly.pdbx_seq_one_letter_code
_entity_poly.pdbx_strand_id
1 'polypeptide(L)' 'MMRSPVTPMAFNVLNEGSWRRNNDDMTSLLPIRNIPRRSPAHLNAIRDELADYFTKEGKVSWQDRCS' A
#
# COMPACT_ATOMS: atom_id res chain seq x y z
N MET A 1 -60.19 -34.90 23.18
CA MET A 1 -59.30 -34.86 21.99
C MET A 1 -58.35 -33.67 22.14
N MET A 2 -57.16 -33.88 22.72
CA MET A 2 -56.13 -32.84 22.79
C MET A 2 -55.35 -32.84 21.47
N ARG A 3 -55.39 -31.71 20.75
CA ARG A 3 -54.55 -31.51 19.56
C ARG A 3 -53.12 -31.26 20.06
N SER A 4 -52.18 -32.08 19.63
CA SER A 4 -50.74 -31.86 19.85
C SER A 4 -50.30 -30.56 19.16
N PRO A 5 -49.40 -29.77 19.76
CA PRO A 5 -48.90 -28.56 19.13
C PRO A 5 -48.00 -28.95 17.95
N VAL A 6 -48.31 -28.42 16.76
CA VAL A 6 -47.43 -28.50 15.60
C VAL A 6 -46.23 -27.60 15.88
N THR A 7 -45.06 -28.19 16.07
CA THR A 7 -43.80 -27.44 16.15
C THR A 7 -43.60 -26.74 14.81
N PRO A 8 -43.56 -25.40 14.73
CA PRO A 8 -43.14 -24.76 13.50
C PRO A 8 -41.65 -25.10 13.33
N MET A 9 -41.35 -25.98 12.37
CA MET A 9 -39.98 -26.23 11.93
C MET A 9 -39.41 -24.87 11.56
N ALA A 10 -38.37 -24.44 12.28
CA ALA A 10 -37.70 -23.17 12.09
C ALA A 10 -37.21 -23.09 10.63
N PHE A 11 -38.01 -22.45 9.78
CA PHE A 11 -37.66 -22.14 8.41
C PHE A 11 -36.59 -21.06 8.48
N ASN A 12 -35.38 -21.44 8.07
CA ASN A 12 -34.21 -20.59 7.86
C ASN A 12 -33.43 -20.17 9.12
N VAL A 13 -32.65 -21.10 9.67
CA VAL A 13 -31.38 -20.70 10.31
C VAL A 13 -30.32 -20.66 9.21
N LEU A 14 -29.97 -19.47 8.73
CA LEU A 14 -28.80 -19.26 7.88
C LEU A 14 -27.56 -19.46 8.76
N ASN A 15 -26.87 -20.60 8.59
CA ASN A 15 -25.55 -20.75 9.19
C ASN A 15 -24.57 -19.86 8.42
N GLU A 16 -24.09 -18.79 9.06
CA GLU A 16 -23.10 -17.89 8.48
C GLU A 16 -21.80 -18.67 8.16
N GLY A 17 -21.39 -18.65 6.89
CA GLY A 17 -20.16 -19.30 6.47
C GLY A 17 -18.94 -18.67 7.13
N SER A 18 -18.10 -19.48 7.80
CA SER A 18 -16.92 -18.99 8.51
C SER A 18 -15.80 -18.47 7.59
N TRP A 19 -15.95 -18.64 6.27
CA TRP A 19 -14.91 -18.38 5.27
C TRP A 19 -14.37 -16.94 5.28
N ARG A 20 -15.15 -15.95 5.74
CA ARG A 20 -14.70 -14.55 5.83
C ARG A 20 -14.45 -14.04 7.25
N ARG A 21 -14.73 -14.82 8.30
CA ARG A 21 -14.62 -14.37 9.70
C ARG A 21 -13.19 -14.18 10.21
N ASN A 22 -12.17 -14.63 9.48
CA ASN A 22 -10.77 -14.54 9.90
C ASN A 22 -10.04 -13.26 9.46
N ASN A 23 -10.72 -12.26 8.88
CA ASN A 23 -10.07 -11.04 8.37
C ASN A 23 -10.24 -9.80 9.26
N ASP A 24 -11.04 -9.86 10.33
CA ASP A 24 -11.30 -8.68 11.16
C ASP A 24 -10.10 -8.26 12.04
N ASP A 25 -9.14 -9.16 12.29
CA ASP A 25 -7.98 -8.91 13.17
C ASP A 25 -6.63 -8.85 12.43
N MET A 26 -6.60 -8.90 11.10
CA MET A 26 -5.35 -8.90 10.34
C MET A 26 -4.91 -7.49 9.94
N THR A 27 -4.50 -6.67 10.91
CA THR A 27 -3.72 -5.46 10.61
C THR A 27 -2.30 -5.86 10.23
N SER A 28 -2.11 -6.17 8.95
CA SER A 28 -0.88 -6.73 8.37
C SER A 28 0.34 -5.80 8.37
N LEU A 29 0.22 -4.59 8.93
CA LEU A 29 1.28 -3.58 8.91
C LEU A 29 1.50 -3.00 10.30
N LEU A 30 2.76 -2.99 10.73
CA LEU A 30 3.19 -2.18 11.86
C LEU A 30 2.86 -0.70 11.58
N PRO A 31 2.46 0.10 12.59
CA PRO A 31 2.20 1.52 12.39
C PRO A 31 3.41 2.23 11.78
N ILE A 32 3.34 2.56 10.49
CA ILE A 32 4.40 3.29 9.79
C ILE A 32 4.33 4.76 10.22
N ARG A 33 5.41 5.25 10.82
CA ARG A 33 5.52 6.67 11.18
C ARG A 33 5.77 7.49 9.93
N ASN A 34 4.94 8.52 9.71
CA ASN A 34 5.14 9.49 8.64
C ASN A 34 6.28 10.45 9.01
N ILE A 35 7.52 10.08 8.69
CA ILE A 35 8.73 10.85 8.98
C ILE A 35 9.53 11.03 7.67
N PRO A 36 9.99 12.26 7.35
CA PRO A 36 10.84 12.47 6.19
C PRO A 36 12.15 11.68 6.35
N ARG A 37 12.49 10.87 5.35
CA ARG A 37 13.76 10.13 5.32
C ARG A 37 14.80 10.92 4.52
N ARG A 38 16.04 10.94 5.00
CA ARG A 38 17.17 11.46 4.23
C ARG A 38 17.48 10.51 3.07
N SER A 39 17.91 11.06 1.93
CA SER A 39 18.44 10.25 0.84
C SER A 39 19.69 9.49 1.33
N PRO A 40 19.85 8.21 0.96
CA PRO A 40 21.06 7.48 1.24
C PRO A 40 22.26 8.11 0.51
N ALA A 41 23.45 8.05 1.11
CA ALA A 41 24.64 8.74 0.64
C ALA A 41 25.03 8.38 -0.80
N HIS A 42 24.80 7.14 -1.24
CA HIS A 42 25.10 6.71 -2.61
C HIS A 42 24.26 7.44 -3.67
N LEU A 43 23.02 7.81 -3.37
CA LEU A 43 22.19 8.58 -4.32
C LEU A 43 22.68 10.02 -4.46
N ASN A 44 23.24 10.59 -3.39
CA ASN A 44 23.85 11.91 -3.46
C ASN A 44 25.11 11.87 -4.33
N ALA A 45 25.95 10.85 -4.17
CA ALA A 45 27.13 10.67 -5.01
C ALA A 45 26.79 10.55 -6.50
N ILE A 46 25.80 9.72 -6.85
CA ILE A 46 25.32 9.59 -8.25
C ILE A 46 24.78 10.93 -8.78
N ARG A 47 24.06 11.69 -7.95
CA ARG A 47 23.55 13.02 -8.33
C ARG A 47 24.69 13.98 -8.64
N ASP A 48 25.73 13.98 -7.82
CA ASP A 48 26.90 14.85 -8.00
C ASP A 48 27.69 14.46 -9.25
N GLU A 49 27.88 13.16 -9.49
CA GLU A 49 28.52 12.64 -10.71
C GLU A 49 27.78 13.05 -11.99
N LEU A 50 26.44 12.96 -11.99
CA LEU A 50 25.63 13.38 -13.14
C LEU A 50 25.69 14.90 -13.36
N ALA A 51 25.65 15.69 -12.28
CA ALA A 51 25.78 17.14 -12.36
C ALA A 51 27.13 17.54 -12.98
N ASP A 52 28.20 16.88 -12.56
CA ASP A 52 29.54 17.06 -13.11
C ASP A 52 29.61 16.69 -14.60
N TYR A 53 29.01 15.57 -14.99
CA TYR A 53 28.96 15.15 -16.39
C TYR A 53 28.24 16.16 -17.29
N PHE A 54 27.05 16.62 -16.89
CA PHE A 54 26.29 17.60 -17.68
C PHE A 54 26.98 18.96 -17.77
N THR A 55 27.79 19.31 -16.78
CA THR A 55 28.56 20.56 -16.78
C THR A 55 29.80 20.47 -17.68
N LYS A 56 30.49 19.32 -17.69
CA LYS A 56 31.80 19.15 -18.34
C LYS A 56 31.72 18.62 -19.77
N GLU A 57 30.91 17.61 -20.01
CA GLU A 57 30.94 16.82 -21.25
C GLU A 57 29.59 16.81 -21.96
N GLY A 58 28.50 16.59 -21.21
CA GLY A 58 27.14 16.40 -21.73
C GLY A 58 26.42 17.68 -22.16
N LYS A 59 27.16 18.71 -22.56
CA LYS A 59 26.60 20.01 -22.90
C LYS A 59 26.03 20.01 -24.31
N VAL A 60 24.74 20.28 -24.45
CA VAL A 60 24.08 20.37 -25.76
C VAL A 60 24.03 21.82 -26.20
N SER A 61 24.34 22.07 -27.48
CA SER A 61 24.49 23.42 -28.05
C SER A 61 23.27 24.34 -27.90
N TRP A 62 22.08 23.81 -27.60
CA TRP A 62 20.88 24.60 -27.33
C TRP A 62 20.72 25.01 -25.86
N GLN A 63 21.40 24.39 -24.91
CA GLN A 63 21.27 24.69 -23.48
C GLN A 63 21.80 26.08 -23.12
N ASP A 64 22.82 26.56 -23.84
CA ASP A 64 23.36 27.92 -23.66
C ASP A 64 22.55 29.02 -24.36
N ARG A 65 21.61 28.64 -25.24
CA ARG A 65 20.86 29.62 -26.05
C ARG A 65 19.67 30.24 -25.32
N CYS A 66 19.40 29.82 -24.08
CA CYS A 66 18.26 30.28 -23.28
C CYS A 66 18.65 31.00 -21.98
N SER A 67 19.93 31.33 -21.77
CA SER A 67 20.38 32.17 -20.64
C SER A 67 20.42 33.64 -21.00
#